data_AF-A0A7K2Z3U8-F1
#
_entry.id   AF-A0A7K2Z3U8-F1
#
_cell.length_a   1.000
_cell.length_b   1.000
_cell.length_c   1.000
_cell.angle_alpha   90.00
_cell.angle_beta   90.00
_cell.angle_gamma   90.00
#
_symmetry.space_group_name_H-M   'P 1'
#
loop_
_entity.id
_entity.type
_entity.pdbx_description
1 polymer ?
#
loop_
_entity_poly.entity_id
_entity_poly.type
_entity_poly.pdbx_seq_one_letter_code
_entity_poly.pdbx_strand_id
1 'polypeptide(L)'
;MRHIVDGVFDELAEGWAEFLRGPNPRRRAWEMLRVAVAGVAAARGGPDTRESGGRVDALHRVLPSAQADAVLVHYRLGLTLTSAADLMGTEPSAVALDLVLAERALSSAAIRELERPSGE
;
A
#
# COMPACT_ATOMS: atom_id res chain seq x y z
N MET A 1 -1.15 1.11 14.25
CA MET A 1 -2.14 1.37 13.19
C MET A 1 -3.03 2.57 13.53
N ARG A 2 -3.75 2.58 14.67
CA ARG A 2 -4.70 3.67 15.02
C ARG A 2 -4.10 5.08 14.94
N HIS A 3 -2.97 5.33 15.61
CA HIS A 3 -2.29 6.63 15.57
C HIS A 3 -1.81 7.10 14.19
N ILE A 4 -1.61 6.18 13.23
CA ILE A 4 -1.23 6.53 11.85
C ILE A 4 -2.45 7.06 11.12
N VAL A 5 -3.57 6.35 11.26
CA VAL A 5 -4.85 6.73 10.68
C VAL A 5 -5.32 8.06 11.26
N ASP A 6 -5.21 8.23 12.59
CA ASP A 6 -5.57 9.47 13.27
C ASP A 6 -4.77 10.67 12.71
N GLY A 7 -3.45 10.54 12.55
CA GLY A 7 -2.63 11.62 11.96
C GLY A 7 -2.96 11.94 10.49
N VAL A 8 -3.34 10.94 9.69
CA VAL A 8 -3.82 11.17 8.31
C VAL A 8 -5.15 11.92 8.31
N PHE A 9 -6.03 11.62 9.26
CA PHE A 9 -7.29 12.35 9.42
C PHE A 9 -7.08 13.79 9.88
N ASP A 10 -6.11 14.04 10.77
CA ASP A 10 -5.76 15.39 11.20
C ASP A 10 -5.27 16.24 10.01
N GLU A 11 -4.34 15.71 9.20
CA GLU A 11 -3.85 16.38 7.98
C GLU A 11 -4.98 16.65 6.96
N LEU A 12 -5.88 15.67 6.81
CA LEU A 12 -7.04 15.80 5.92
C LEU A 12 -8.07 16.81 6.43
N ALA A 13 -8.26 16.92 7.75
CA ALA A 13 -9.12 17.92 8.36
C ALA A 13 -8.58 19.35 8.15
N GLU A 14 -7.26 19.53 8.26
CA GLU A 14 -6.59 20.81 8.00
C GLU A 14 -6.71 21.25 6.52
N GLY A 15 -6.65 20.31 5.59
CA GLY A 15 -6.65 20.56 4.14
C GLY A 15 -7.97 20.30 3.41
N TRP A 16 -9.08 20.09 4.12
CA TRP A 16 -10.31 19.47 3.58
C TRP A 16 -10.85 20.11 2.29
N ALA A 17 -10.89 21.44 2.23
CA ALA A 17 -11.41 22.16 1.07
C ALA A 17 -10.52 22.05 -0.18
N GLU A 18 -9.20 21.93 0.00
CA GLU A 18 -8.25 21.72 -1.10
C GLU A 18 -8.28 20.27 -1.57
N PHE A 19 -8.34 19.34 -0.62
CA PHE A 19 -8.48 17.92 -0.86
C PHE A 19 -9.70 17.59 -1.75
N LEU A 20 -10.87 18.16 -1.44
CA LEU A 20 -12.09 17.94 -2.20
C LEU A 20 -12.11 18.61 -3.58
N ARG A 21 -11.35 19.69 -3.78
CA ARG A 21 -11.23 20.35 -5.09
C ARG A 21 -10.28 19.62 -6.03
N GLY A 22 -9.47 18.70 -5.51
CA GLY A 22 -8.57 17.88 -6.30
C GLY A 22 -9.32 16.94 -7.25
N PRO A 23 -8.72 16.58 -8.40
CA PRO A 23 -9.38 15.74 -9.41
C PRO A 23 -9.59 14.29 -8.96
N ASN A 24 -8.89 13.82 -7.91
CA ASN A 24 -9.00 12.45 -7.43
C ASN A 24 -8.70 12.34 -5.91
N PRO A 25 -9.70 12.60 -5.05
CA PRO A 25 -9.52 12.59 -3.60
C PRO A 25 -9.15 11.20 -3.07
N ARG A 26 -9.65 10.12 -3.68
CA ARG A 26 -9.31 8.74 -3.27
C ARG A 26 -7.83 8.44 -3.43
N ARG A 27 -7.27 8.77 -4.60
CA ARG A 27 -5.83 8.62 -4.84
C ARG A 27 -5.00 9.44 -3.88
N ARG A 28 -5.42 10.67 -3.60
CA ARG A 28 -4.72 11.54 -2.65
C ARG A 28 -4.75 10.99 -1.23
N ALA A 29 -5.89 10.49 -0.77
CA ALA A 29 -5.99 9.84 0.54
C ALA A 29 -5.08 8.60 0.63
N TRP A 30 -5.02 7.80 -0.44
CA TRP A 30 -4.12 6.65 -0.52
C TRP A 30 -2.64 7.05 -0.44
N GLU A 31 -2.26 8.12 -1.14
CA GLU A 31 -0.90 8.68 -1.08
C GLU A 31 -0.55 9.21 0.31
N MET A 32 -1.46 9.91 0.99
CA MET A 32 -1.28 10.38 2.38
C MET A 32 -1.07 9.21 3.34
N LEU A 33 -1.91 8.17 3.24
CA LEU A 33 -1.78 6.96 4.05
C LEU A 33 -0.41 6.29 3.83
N ARG A 34 0.02 6.17 2.57
CA ARG A 34 1.32 5.58 2.22
C ARG A 34 2.48 6.34 2.85
N VAL A 35 2.46 7.67 2.77
CA VAL A 35 3.50 8.53 3.38
C VAL A 35 3.51 8.38 4.90
N ALA A 36 2.35 8.39 5.55
CA ALA A 36 2.25 8.23 6.99
C ALA A 36 2.78 6.87 7.47
N VAL A 37 2.45 5.79 6.76
CA VAL A 37 2.96 4.44 7.05
C VAL A 37 4.48 4.38 6.86
N ALA A 38 5.02 4.92 5.76
CA ALA A 38 6.45 4.95 5.50
C ALA A 38 7.21 5.78 6.55
N GLY A 39 6.67 6.92 6.98
CA GLY A 39 7.25 7.76 8.03
C GLY A 39 7.35 7.03 9.37
N VAL A 40 6.32 6.26 9.73
CA VAL A 40 6.35 5.46 10.96
C VAL A 40 7.29 4.27 10.85
N ALA A 41 7.38 3.61 9.69
CA ALA A 41 8.35 2.55 9.45
C ALA A 41 9.80 3.07 9.60
N ALA A 42 10.09 4.25 9.03
CA ALA A 42 11.40 4.89 9.14
C ALA A 42 11.73 5.31 10.59
N ALA A 43 10.76 5.88 11.33
CA ALA A 43 10.94 6.30 12.72
C ALA A 43 11.16 5.12 13.69
N ARG A 44 10.70 3.92 13.34
CA ARG A 44 10.89 2.70 14.14
C ARG A 44 12.25 2.04 13.96
N GLY A 45 13.08 2.51 13.03
CA GLY A 45 14.50 2.22 12.90
C GLY A 45 14.95 0.80 13.25
N GLY A 46 14.87 -0.16 12.31
CA GLY A 46 15.71 -1.36 12.40
C GLY A 46 15.14 -2.64 11.75
N PRO A 47 16.03 -3.58 11.35
CA PRO A 47 15.72 -4.77 10.56
C PRO A 47 14.88 -5.87 11.25
N ASP A 48 14.29 -5.61 12.43
CA ASP A 48 13.79 -6.64 13.34
C ASP A 48 12.28 -6.61 13.64
N THR A 49 11.46 -5.89 12.86
CA THR A 49 9.98 -6.04 12.94
C THR A 49 9.52 -7.29 12.18
N ARG A 50 10.00 -8.47 12.62
CA ARG A 50 9.74 -9.78 12.00
C ARG A 50 8.29 -10.26 12.13
N GLU A 51 7.48 -9.70 13.03
CA GLU A 51 6.20 -10.32 13.36
C GLU A 51 5.02 -9.87 12.49
N SER A 52 5.12 -8.78 11.72
CA SER A 52 4.09 -8.40 10.73
C SER A 52 4.53 -7.34 9.69
N GLY A 53 5.51 -6.48 10.01
CA GLY A 53 5.96 -5.39 9.14
C GLY A 53 7.03 -5.76 8.11
N GLY A 54 7.88 -6.74 8.42
CA GLY A 54 9.07 -7.04 7.61
C GLY A 54 8.79 -7.47 6.16
N ARG A 55 7.62 -8.07 5.87
CA ARG A 55 7.26 -8.47 4.49
C ARG A 55 6.70 -7.31 3.66
N VAL A 56 5.96 -6.40 4.31
CA VAL A 56 5.44 -5.17 3.67
C VAL A 56 6.62 -4.25 3.33
N ASP A 57 7.53 -4.06 4.29
CA ASP A 57 8.75 -3.28 4.10
C ASP A 57 9.73 -3.93 3.11
N ALA A 58 9.67 -5.24 2.91
CA ALA A 58 10.46 -5.90 1.88
C ALA A 58 9.96 -5.54 0.48
N LEU A 59 8.64 -5.56 0.23
CA LEU A 59 8.08 -5.21 -1.08
C LEU A 59 8.40 -3.78 -1.48
N HIS A 60 8.23 -2.81 -0.57
CA HIS A 60 8.56 -1.41 -0.84
C HIS A 60 10.07 -1.13 -1.01
N ARG A 61 10.95 -2.06 -0.63
CA ARG A 61 12.39 -1.97 -0.90
C ARG A 61 12.78 -2.50 -2.28
N VAL A 62 12.02 -3.43 -2.85
CA VAL A 62 12.35 -4.08 -4.13
C VAL A 62 11.49 -3.61 -5.30
N LEU A 63 10.30 -3.06 -5.02
CA LEU A 63 9.34 -2.61 -6.02
C LEU A 63 9.07 -1.10 -5.87
N PRO A 64 8.78 -0.41 -6.99
CA PRO A 64 8.11 0.87 -6.97
C PRO A 64 6.83 0.83 -6.11
N SER A 65 6.53 1.93 -5.41
CA SER A 65 5.44 1.96 -4.43
C SER A 65 4.07 1.55 -4.97
N ALA A 66 3.73 1.92 -6.22
CA ALA A 66 2.47 1.53 -6.86
C ALA A 66 2.37 0.00 -7.06
N GLN A 67 3.48 -0.64 -7.44
CA GLN A 67 3.56 -2.09 -7.64
C GLN A 67 3.51 -2.83 -6.30
N ALA A 68 4.23 -2.33 -5.28
CA ALA A 68 4.18 -2.89 -3.94
C ALA A 68 2.76 -2.81 -3.32
N ASP A 69 2.09 -1.68 -3.48
CA ASP A 69 0.71 -1.49 -3.01
C ASP A 69 -0.27 -2.41 -3.75
N ALA A 70 -0.18 -2.50 -5.08
CA ALA A 70 -1.03 -3.38 -5.87
C ALA A 70 -0.90 -4.83 -5.40
N VAL A 71 0.33 -5.29 -5.17
CA VAL A 71 0.62 -6.64 -4.62
C VAL A 71 0.05 -6.82 -3.22
N LEU A 72 0.22 -5.84 -2.32
CA LEU A 72 -0.31 -5.93 -0.95
C LEU A 72 -1.85 -5.97 -0.94
N VAL A 73 -2.48 -5.07 -1.67
CA VAL A 73 -3.93 -4.95 -1.67
C VAL A 73 -4.57 -6.17 -2.35
N HIS A 74 -3.97 -6.67 -3.43
CA HIS A 74 -4.50 -7.82 -4.16
C HIS A 74 -4.20 -9.16 -3.47
N TYR A 75 -2.92 -9.47 -3.22
CA TYR A 75 -2.52 -10.78 -2.73
C TYR A 75 -2.61 -10.93 -1.20
N ARG A 76 -2.38 -9.86 -0.44
CA ARG A 76 -2.39 -9.92 1.04
C ARG A 76 -3.75 -9.59 1.64
N LEU A 77 -4.44 -8.59 1.10
CA LEU A 77 -5.79 -8.22 1.56
C LEU A 77 -6.90 -8.94 0.79
N GLY A 78 -6.55 -9.71 -0.25
CA GLY A 78 -7.50 -10.49 -1.04
C GLY A 78 -8.50 -9.65 -1.82
N LEU A 79 -8.20 -8.36 -2.06
CA LEU A 79 -9.11 -7.49 -2.80
C LEU A 79 -9.09 -7.84 -4.29
N THR A 80 -10.26 -7.82 -4.92
CA THR A 80 -10.35 -7.91 -6.38
C THR A 80 -9.65 -6.71 -7.04
N LEU A 81 -9.28 -6.83 -8.32
CA LEU A 81 -8.67 -5.72 -9.07
C LEU A 81 -9.53 -4.45 -9.02
N THR A 82 -10.84 -4.59 -9.13
CA THR A 82 -11.78 -3.47 -9.05
C THR A 82 -11.80 -2.84 -7.66
N SER A 83 -11.88 -3.65 -6.60
CA SER A 83 -11.86 -3.16 -5.22
C SER A 83 -10.52 -2.50 -4.86
N ALA A 84 -9.41 -3.04 -5.35
CA ALA A 84 -8.08 -2.45 -5.17
C ALA A 84 -7.97 -1.10 -5.90
N ALA A 85 -8.48 -1.03 -7.13
CA ALA A 85 -8.51 0.19 -7.93
C ALA A 85 -9.37 1.28 -7.26
N ASP A 86 -10.56 0.90 -6.79
CA ASP A 86 -11.44 1.79 -6.04
C ASP A 86 -10.80 2.32 -4.75
N LEU A 87 -10.10 1.45 -4.01
CA LEU A 87 -9.38 1.82 -2.80
C LEU A 87 -8.23 2.80 -3.09
N MET A 88 -7.43 2.52 -4.11
CA MET A 88 -6.27 3.34 -4.49
C MET A 88 -6.64 4.57 -5.32
N GLY A 89 -7.91 4.73 -5.69
CA GLY A 89 -8.37 5.80 -6.58
C GLY A 89 -7.70 5.75 -7.96
N THR A 90 -7.49 4.55 -8.51
CA THR A 90 -6.89 4.35 -9.83
C THR A 90 -7.80 3.49 -10.71
N GLU A 91 -7.41 3.26 -11.95
CA GLU A 91 -8.15 2.39 -12.87
C GLU A 91 -7.79 0.91 -12.66
N PRO A 92 -8.74 -0.04 -12.80
CA PRO A 92 -8.45 -1.47 -12.69
C PRO A 92 -7.35 -1.95 -13.64
N SER A 93 -7.25 -1.34 -14.84
CA SER A 93 -6.19 -1.64 -15.81
C SER A 93 -4.80 -1.21 -15.33
N ALA A 94 -4.71 -0.11 -14.56
CA ALA A 94 -3.46 0.34 -13.96
C ALA A 94 -3.01 -0.64 -12.86
N VAL A 95 -3.95 -1.11 -12.02
CA VAL A 95 -3.66 -2.14 -11.01
C VAL A 95 -3.18 -3.44 -11.67
N ALA A 96 -3.84 -3.88 -12.73
CA ALA A 96 -3.43 -5.06 -13.47
C ALA A 96 -2.01 -4.92 -14.06
N LEU A 97 -1.69 -3.75 -14.64
CA LEU A 97 -0.35 -3.48 -15.15
C LEU A 97 0.71 -3.50 -14.03
N ASP A 98 0.42 -2.85 -12.91
CA ASP A 98 1.32 -2.81 -11.75
C ASP A 98 1.59 -4.21 -11.20
N LEU A 99 0.58 -5.08 -11.15
CA LEU A 99 0.74 -6.49 -10.77
C LEU A 99 1.62 -7.25 -11.76
N VAL A 100 1.38 -7.13 -13.07
CA VAL A 100 2.21 -7.79 -14.09
C VAL A 100 3.67 -7.34 -14.00
N LEU A 101 3.92 -6.05 -13.76
CA LEU A 101 5.28 -5.53 -13.60
C LEU A 101 5.92 -6.03 -12.31
N ALA A 102 5.16 -6.08 -11.21
CA ALA A 102 5.62 -6.64 -9.94
C ALA A 102 5.97 -8.13 -10.09
N GLU A 103 5.14 -8.91 -10.78
CA GLU A 103 5.36 -10.34 -11.01
C GLU A 103 6.58 -10.63 -11.87
N ARG A 104 6.92 -9.72 -12.80
CA ARG A 104 8.16 -9.81 -13.58
C ARG A 104 9.40 -9.49 -12.76
N ALA A 105 9.28 -8.62 -11.77
CA ALA A 105 10.38 -8.22 -10.89
C ALA A 105 10.56 -9.19 -9.72
N LEU A 106 9.49 -9.87 -9.28
CA LEU A 106 9.50 -10.86 -8.21
C LEU A 106 9.71 -12.27 -8.75
N SER A 107 10.40 -13.13 -7.99
CA SER A 107 10.43 -14.55 -8.33
C SER A 107 9.08 -15.22 -8.05
N SER A 108 8.73 -16.26 -8.81
CA SER A 108 7.49 -17.04 -8.60
C SER A 108 7.40 -17.72 -7.23
N ALA A 109 8.53 -17.81 -6.50
CA ALA A 109 8.58 -18.26 -5.11
C ALA A 109 8.18 -17.15 -4.14
N ALA A 110 8.55 -15.89 -4.44
CA ALA A 110 8.17 -14.74 -3.62
C ALA A 110 6.66 -14.48 -3.70
N ILE A 111 6.04 -14.61 -4.87
CA ILE A 111 4.59 -14.42 -5.05
C ILE A 111 3.79 -15.45 -4.23
N ARG A 112 4.17 -16.73 -4.29
CA ARG A 112 3.51 -17.81 -3.51
C ARG A 112 3.62 -17.61 -1.99
N GLU A 113 4.70 -17.00 -1.51
CA GLU A 113 4.86 -16.66 -0.09
C GLU A 113 4.02 -15.44 0.32
N LEU A 114 3.57 -14.62 -0.63
CA LEU A 114 2.64 -13.51 -0.39
C LEU A 114 1.20 -14.00 -0.32
N GLU A 115 0.84 -15.01 -1.12
CA GLU A 115 -0.47 -15.68 -1.12
C GLU A 115 -0.75 -16.48 0.17
N ARG A 116 0.29 -16.90 0.89
CA ARG A 116 0.12 -17.67 2.13
C ARG A 116 -0.45 -16.74 3.22
N PRO A 117 -1.66 -17.01 3.75
CA PRO A 117 -2.24 -16.20 4.81
C PRO A 117 -1.32 -16.24 6.03
N SER A 118 -1.01 -15.07 6.58
CA SER A 118 -0.23 -14.94 7.82
C SER A 118 -1.08 -15.43 8.99
N GLY A 119 -1.00 -16.73 9.28
CA GLY A 119 -1.68 -17.33 10.43
C GLY A 119 -1.46 -18.84 10.50
N GLU A 120 -0.41 -19.25 11.21
CA GLU A 120 -0.43 -20.30 12.23
C GLU A 120 0.47 -19.86 13.40
#